data_AF-A0A965R4J3-F1
#
_entry.id   AF-A0A965R4J3-F1
#
_cell.length_a   1.000
_cell.length_b   1.000
_cell.length_c   1.000
_cell.angle_alpha   90.00
_cell.angle_beta   90.00
_cell.angle_gamma   90.00
#
_symmetry.space_group_name_H-M   'P 1'
#
loop_
_entity.id
_entity.type
_entity.pdbx_description
1 polymer ?
#
loop_
_entity_poly.entity_id
_entity_poly.type
_entity_poly.pdbx_seq_one_letter_code
_entity_poly.pdbx_strand_id
1 'polypeptide(L)'
;MTAQLLSDAFYLTLKALWTGSPSKPKKRKPRSVALGVEPFSAGRDPVQLFTAVSNVTENLGWDESLAQAALVADWPRLVGPDTAANTQIEQFESGILTVRCASTAWSTQLTFIASDFLSRLILAHPDAGLTKITFVGPNTPSWKHGPRAIPGRGVRDTYG
;
A
#
# COMPACT_ATOMS: atom_id res chain seq x y z
N MET A 1 7.70 -28.26 -14.29
CA MET A 1 8.04 -27.99 -12.87
C MET A 1 8.49 -26.53 -12.74
N THR A 2 7.56 -25.57 -12.72
CA THR A 2 7.87 -24.13 -12.72
C THR A 2 6.78 -23.34 -11.99
N ALA A 3 6.57 -23.61 -10.70
CA ALA A 3 5.50 -22.98 -9.91
C ALA A 3 5.91 -22.52 -8.51
N GLN A 4 7.21 -22.37 -8.22
CA GLN A 4 7.68 -22.01 -6.86
C GLN A 4 8.57 -20.75 -6.78
N LEU A 5 8.90 -20.09 -7.89
CA LEU A 5 9.79 -18.92 -7.88
C LEU A 5 9.08 -17.55 -7.86
N LEU A 6 7.75 -17.52 -7.92
CA LEU A 6 6.96 -16.27 -7.91
C LEU A 6 6.53 -15.82 -6.49
N SER A 7 6.66 -16.69 -5.48
CA SER A 7 6.27 -16.37 -4.10
C SER A 7 7.36 -15.64 -3.30
N ASP A 8 8.64 -15.92 -3.57
CA ASP A 8 9.75 -15.35 -2.78
C ASP A 8 9.94 -13.86 -3.06
N ALA A 9 9.79 -13.42 -4.32
CA ALA A 9 9.83 -12.01 -4.67
C ALA A 9 8.65 -11.25 -4.02
N PHE A 10 7.45 -11.83 -4.02
CA PHE A 10 6.28 -11.26 -3.35
C PHE A 10 6.48 -11.18 -1.83
N TYR A 11 6.99 -12.24 -1.20
CA TYR A 11 7.26 -12.30 0.24
C TYR A 11 8.32 -11.29 0.68
N LEU A 12 9.39 -11.10 -0.08
CA LEU A 12 10.42 -10.11 0.23
C LEU A 12 9.92 -8.66 0.03
N THR A 13 9.07 -8.43 -0.96
CA THR A 13 8.43 -7.12 -1.19
C THR A 13 7.45 -6.79 -0.06
N LEU A 14 6.64 -7.76 0.36
CA LEU A 14 5.68 -7.63 1.45
C LEU A 14 6.40 -7.47 2.81
N LYS A 15 7.52 -8.17 3.02
CA LYS A 15 8.35 -8.04 4.22
C LYS A 15 9.05 -6.67 4.32
N ALA A 16 9.49 -6.10 3.20
CA ALA A 16 10.09 -4.76 3.17
C ALA A 16 9.05 -3.64 3.43
N LEU A 17 7.81 -3.83 2.97
CA LEU A 17 6.66 -2.99 3.33
C LEU A 17 6.24 -3.15 4.81
N TRP A 18 6.49 -4.32 5.40
CA TRP A 18 6.04 -4.67 6.76
C TRP A 18 6.99 -4.25 7.89
N THR A 19 8.25 -3.91 7.59
CA THR A 19 9.15 -3.29 8.58
C THR A 19 8.79 -1.82 8.74
N GLY A 20 7.67 -1.57 9.40
CA GLY A 20 7.08 -0.24 9.60
C GLY A 20 8.07 0.79 10.13
N SER A 21 7.82 2.04 9.76
CA SER A 21 8.50 3.21 10.33
C SER A 21 8.33 3.21 11.86
N PRO A 22 9.39 3.43 12.65
CA PRO A 22 9.28 3.40 14.11
C PRO A 22 8.39 4.55 14.57
N SER A 23 7.12 4.23 14.85
CA SER A 23 6.19 5.17 15.48
C SER A 23 6.72 5.58 16.85
N LYS A 24 6.70 6.89 17.14
CA LYS A 24 7.18 7.44 18.41
C LYS A 24 6.43 6.76 19.57
N PRO A 25 7.13 6.21 20.59
CA PRO A 25 6.47 5.50 21.67
C PRO A 25 5.56 6.47 22.44
N LYS A 26 4.25 6.21 22.39
CA LYS A 26 3.26 6.93 23.20
C LYS A 26 3.55 6.62 24.68
N LYS A 27 3.73 7.65 25.52
CA LYS A 27 4.02 7.50 26.96
C LYS A 27 2.96 6.60 27.62
N ARG A 28 3.33 5.35 27.91
CA ARG A 28 2.47 4.38 28.59
C ARG A 28 2.25 4.89 30.02
N LYS A 29 0.99 5.02 30.44
CA LYS A 29 0.66 5.20 31.87
C LYS A 29 1.25 3.99 32.62
N PRO A 30 1.90 4.17 33.79
CA PRO A 30 2.45 3.05 34.54
C PRO A 30 1.30 2.11 34.91
N ARG A 31 1.36 0.88 34.40
CA ARG A 31 0.39 -0.18 34.69
C ARG A 31 0.69 -0.65 36.11
N SER A 32 0.03 -0.07 37.10
CA SER A 32 0.20 -0.38 38.54
C SER A 32 -0.42 -1.71 38.96
N VAL A 33 -0.63 -2.64 38.03
CA VAL A 33 -1.14 -3.98 38.33
C VAL A 33 0.06 -4.91 38.29
N ALA A 34 0.49 -5.38 39.46
CA ALA A 34 1.48 -6.44 39.56
C ALA A 34 0.97 -7.63 38.74
N LEU A 35 1.60 -7.89 37.60
CA LEU A 35 1.27 -9.03 36.74
C LEU A 35 1.71 -10.30 37.46
N GLY A 36 0.81 -10.89 38.25
CA GLY A 36 1.05 -12.16 38.94
C GLY A 36 1.52 -13.22 37.94
N VAL A 37 2.53 -14.02 38.29
CA VAL A 37 3.09 -15.06 37.39
C VAL A 37 2.07 -16.18 37.13
N GLU A 38 1.01 -16.25 37.94
CA GLU A 38 -0.02 -17.26 37.85
C GLU A 38 -0.92 -17.10 36.59
N PRO A 39 -1.35 -18.23 35.99
CA PRO A 39 -2.38 -18.23 34.95
C PRO A 39 -3.66 -17.55 35.44
N PHE A 40 -4.32 -16.78 34.58
CA PHE A 40 -5.59 -16.06 34.89
C PHE A 40 -5.48 -15.03 36.02
N SER A 41 -4.28 -14.50 36.29
CA SER A 41 -4.09 -13.36 37.18
C SER A 41 -4.48 -12.04 36.49
N ALA A 42 -4.74 -10.99 37.28
CA ALA A 42 -5.16 -9.69 36.77
C ALA A 42 -4.22 -9.16 35.67
N GLY A 43 -4.76 -9.01 34.45
CA GLY A 43 -4.01 -8.60 33.26
C GLY A 43 -3.48 -9.73 32.36
N ARG A 44 -3.76 -10.99 32.73
CA ARG A 44 -3.54 -12.22 31.94
C ARG A 44 -4.84 -13.00 31.68
N ASP A 45 -5.98 -12.37 31.88
CA ASP A 45 -7.29 -12.95 31.56
C ASP A 45 -7.43 -13.18 30.05
N PRO A 46 -8.08 -14.27 29.62
CA PRO A 46 -8.31 -14.55 28.20
C PRO A 46 -9.16 -13.45 27.60
N VAL A 47 -8.59 -12.75 26.63
CA VAL A 47 -9.30 -11.78 25.78
C VAL A 47 -9.73 -12.46 24.49
N GLN A 48 -10.79 -11.93 23.89
CA GLN A 48 -11.19 -12.34 22.55
C GLN A 48 -10.02 -12.14 21.59
N LEU A 49 -9.79 -13.14 20.73
CA LEU A 49 -8.66 -13.13 19.79
C LEU A 49 -8.68 -11.87 18.91
N PHE A 50 -9.85 -11.44 18.45
CA PHE A 50 -10.01 -10.22 17.67
C PHE A 50 -9.54 -8.98 18.44
N THR A 51 -10.00 -8.80 19.69
CA THR A 51 -9.59 -7.68 20.55
C THR A 51 -8.09 -7.67 20.81
N ALA A 52 -7.48 -8.84 21.01
CA ALA A 52 -6.03 -8.93 21.19
C ALA A 52 -5.27 -8.47 19.94
N VAL A 53 -5.72 -8.87 18.76
CA VAL A 53 -5.13 -8.45 17.47
C VAL A 53 -5.33 -6.95 17.26
N SER A 54 -6.56 -6.43 17.41
CA SER A 54 -6.86 -5.00 17.26
C SER A 54 -5.98 -4.13 18.18
N ASN A 55 -5.86 -4.52 19.46
CA ASN A 55 -5.00 -3.82 20.40
C ASN A 55 -3.53 -3.78 19.93
N VAL A 56 -3.02 -4.86 19.33
CA VAL A 56 -1.65 -4.88 18.81
C VAL A 56 -1.52 -4.00 17.57
N THR A 57 -2.47 -4.06 16.64
CA THR A 57 -2.52 -3.23 15.43
C THR A 57 -2.51 -1.74 15.78
N GLU A 58 -3.37 -1.32 16.71
CA GLU A 58 -3.45 0.07 17.18
C GLU A 58 -2.18 0.51 17.89
N ASN A 59 -1.62 -0.34 18.76
CA ASN A 59 -0.40 -0.01 19.50
C ASN A 59 0.83 0.13 18.59
N LEU A 60 0.83 -0.54 17.44
CA LEU A 60 1.90 -0.49 16.44
C LEU A 60 1.65 0.55 15.35
N GLY A 61 0.45 1.16 15.31
CA GLY A 61 0.07 2.15 14.29
C GLY A 61 -0.09 1.52 12.91
N TRP A 62 -0.51 0.25 12.83
CA TRP A 62 -0.68 -0.48 11.58
C TRP A 62 -2.02 -0.24 10.89
N ASP A 63 -2.91 0.54 11.50
CA ASP A 63 -4.25 0.78 10.98
C ASP A 63 -4.23 1.34 9.56
N GLU A 64 -3.38 2.35 9.31
CA GLU A 64 -3.22 2.95 7.97
C GLU A 64 -2.68 1.92 6.96
N SER A 65 -1.62 1.19 7.29
CA SER A 65 -1.05 0.16 6.40
C SER A 65 -2.02 -0.98 6.12
N LEU A 66 -2.85 -1.35 7.11
CA LEU A 66 -3.88 -2.38 6.95
C LEU A 66 -5.02 -1.89 6.05
N ALA A 67 -5.44 -0.62 6.20
CA ALA A 67 -6.42 0.01 5.32
C ALA A 67 -5.91 0.12 3.87
N GLN A 68 -4.64 0.47 3.69
CA GLN A 68 -3.99 0.47 2.36
C GLN A 68 -4.00 -0.94 1.74
N ALA A 69 -3.66 -1.97 2.52
CA ALA A 69 -3.70 -3.35 2.04
C ALA A 69 -5.12 -3.81 1.69
N ALA A 70 -6.12 -3.41 2.48
CA ALA A 70 -7.53 -3.68 2.19
C ALA A 70 -7.97 -3.03 0.88
N LEU A 71 -7.57 -1.77 0.63
CA LEU A 71 -7.84 -1.09 -0.64
C LEU A 71 -7.22 -1.83 -1.83
N VAL A 72 -5.96 -2.28 -1.70
CA VAL A 72 -5.29 -3.05 -2.76
C VAL A 72 -6.01 -4.36 -3.05
N ALA A 73 -6.49 -5.05 -2.01
CA ALA A 73 -7.25 -6.30 -2.16
C ALA A 73 -8.64 -6.07 -2.79
N ASP A 74 -9.29 -4.95 -2.47
CA ASP A 74 -10.63 -4.61 -2.98
C ASP A 74 -10.60 -3.92 -4.36
N TRP A 75 -9.41 -3.58 -4.87
CA TRP A 75 -9.21 -2.91 -6.15
C TRP A 75 -10.06 -3.49 -7.30
N PRO A 76 -10.05 -4.81 -7.58
CA PRO A 76 -10.81 -5.36 -8.70
C PRO A 76 -12.32 -5.14 -8.59
N ARG A 77 -12.84 -5.08 -7.35
CA ARG A 77 -14.25 -4.82 -7.08
C ARG A 77 -14.61 -3.35 -7.31
N LEU A 78 -13.71 -2.43 -6.98
CA LEU A 78 -13.95 -0.98 -7.06
C LEU A 78 -13.83 -0.43 -8.48
N VAL A 79 -12.80 -0.85 -9.24
CA VAL A 79 -12.59 -0.39 -10.63
C VAL A 79 -13.33 -1.22 -11.67
N GLY A 80 -13.80 -2.41 -11.31
CA GLY A 80 -14.50 -3.33 -12.21
C GLY A 80 -13.57 -4.20 -13.06
N PRO A 81 -14.13 -5.21 -13.75
CA PRO A 81 -13.36 -6.29 -14.39
C PRO A 81 -12.45 -5.80 -15.54
N ASP A 82 -12.95 -4.90 -16.40
CA ASP A 82 -12.19 -4.44 -17.57
C ASP A 82 -10.97 -3.61 -17.17
N THR A 83 -11.15 -2.69 -16.20
CA THR A 83 -10.06 -1.88 -15.68
C THR A 83 -9.08 -2.73 -14.89
N ALA A 84 -9.57 -3.65 -14.05
CA ALA A 84 -8.73 -4.55 -13.26
C ALA A 84 -7.87 -5.48 -14.14
N ALA A 85 -8.39 -5.91 -15.30
CA ALA A 85 -7.63 -6.73 -16.25
C ALA A 85 -6.47 -5.96 -16.92
N ASN A 86 -6.60 -4.63 -17.06
CA ASN A 86 -5.64 -3.78 -17.74
C ASN A 86 -4.76 -2.95 -16.78
N THR A 87 -4.93 -3.12 -15.46
CA THR A 87 -4.23 -2.34 -14.43
C THR A 87 -3.64 -3.21 -13.33
N GLN A 88 -2.46 -2.83 -12.85
CA GLN A 88 -1.79 -3.48 -11.72
C GLN A 88 -1.23 -2.42 -10.78
N ILE A 89 -1.51 -2.56 -9.49
CA ILE A 89 -0.95 -1.66 -8.47
C ILE A 89 0.55 -1.99 -8.30
N GLU A 90 1.41 -0.99 -8.40
CA GLU A 90 2.86 -1.15 -8.20
C GLU A 90 3.30 -0.70 -6.81
N GLN A 91 2.80 0.46 -6.37
CA GLN A 91 3.26 1.09 -5.14
C GLN A 91 2.15 1.92 -4.52
N PHE A 92 2.06 1.87 -3.19
CA PHE A 92 1.25 2.76 -2.39
C PHE A 92 2.17 3.35 -1.31
N GLU A 93 2.54 4.62 -1.45
CA GLU A 93 3.38 5.31 -0.48
C GLU A 93 3.00 6.79 -0.37
N SER A 94 3.07 7.34 0.85
CA SER A 94 2.81 8.77 1.11
C SER A 94 1.46 9.26 0.57
N GLY A 95 0.42 8.43 0.64
CA GLY A 95 -0.91 8.74 0.12
C GLY A 95 -1.01 8.70 -1.42
N ILE A 96 0.02 8.23 -2.13
CA ILE A 96 0.03 8.15 -3.60
C ILE A 96 -0.05 6.68 -4.04
N LEU A 97 -1.12 6.35 -4.75
CA LEU A 97 -1.30 5.05 -5.38
C LEU A 97 -0.78 5.10 -6.83
N THR A 98 0.24 4.30 -7.12
CA THR A 98 0.84 4.16 -8.44
C THR A 98 0.35 2.88 -9.10
N VAL A 99 -0.27 3.03 -10.27
CA VAL A 99 -0.91 1.95 -11.01
C VAL A 99 -0.29 1.84 -12.40
N ARG A 100 0.28 0.67 -12.73
CA ARG A 100 0.76 0.34 -14.07
C ARG A 100 -0.40 -0.11 -14.93
N CYS A 101 -0.48 0.45 -16.13
CA CYS A 101 -1.46 0.11 -17.14
C CYS A 101 -0.82 -0.79 -18.22
N ALA A 102 -1.64 -1.65 -18.82
CA ALA A 102 -1.21 -2.54 -19.89
C ALA A 102 -0.84 -1.80 -21.19
N SER A 103 -1.43 -0.62 -21.44
CA SER A 103 -1.13 0.21 -22.61
C SER A 103 -1.05 1.69 -22.27
N THR A 104 -0.38 2.46 -23.15
CA THR A 104 -0.32 3.92 -23.04
C THR A 104 -1.70 4.54 -23.21
N ALA A 105 -2.52 4.03 -24.13
CA ALA A 105 -3.90 4.48 -24.32
C ALA A 105 -4.75 4.33 -23.04
N TRP A 106 -4.62 3.19 -22.35
CA TRP A 106 -5.27 2.95 -21.06
C TRP A 106 -4.82 3.94 -19.99
N SER A 107 -3.51 4.20 -19.90
CA SER A 107 -3.00 5.18 -18.94
C SER A 107 -3.55 6.59 -19.18
N THR A 108 -3.64 7.02 -20.44
CA THR A 108 -4.21 8.33 -20.80
C THR A 108 -5.70 8.40 -20.49
N GLN A 109 -6.45 7.35 -20.85
CA GLN A 109 -7.88 7.27 -20.56
C GLN A 109 -8.14 7.34 -19.04
N LEU A 110 -7.43 6.53 -18.25
CA LEU A 110 -7.57 6.50 -16.80
C LEU A 110 -7.13 7.81 -16.15
N THR A 111 -6.12 8.47 -16.71
CA THR A 111 -5.67 9.80 -16.24
C THR A 111 -6.78 10.84 -16.38
N PHE A 112 -7.55 10.81 -17.49
CA PHE A 112 -8.65 11.73 -17.70
C PHE A 112 -9.79 11.55 -16.67
N ILE A 113 -10.05 10.31 -16.24
CA ILE A 113 -11.10 9.98 -15.26
C ILE A 113 -10.55 9.73 -13.84
N ALA A 114 -9.30 10.11 -13.58
CA ALA A 114 -8.62 9.80 -12.33
C ALA A 114 -9.28 10.43 -11.10
N SER A 115 -9.87 11.62 -11.26
CA SER A 115 -10.57 12.33 -10.19
C SER A 115 -11.77 11.56 -9.67
N ASP A 116 -12.60 11.01 -10.57
CA ASP A 116 -13.78 10.21 -10.20
C ASP A 116 -13.36 8.93 -9.47
N PHE A 117 -12.33 8.24 -9.96
CA PHE A 117 -11.81 7.05 -9.27
C PHE A 117 -11.28 7.36 -7.88
N LEU A 118 -10.51 8.45 -7.75
CA LEU A 118 -9.98 8.89 -6.47
C LEU A 118 -11.11 9.16 -5.49
N SER A 119 -12.16 9.88 -5.90
CA SER A 119 -13.31 10.14 -5.03
C SER A 119 -14.00 8.86 -4.57
N ARG A 120 -14.20 7.88 -5.46
CA ARG A 120 -14.80 6.59 -5.12
C ARG A 120 -13.94 5.79 -4.14
N LEU A 121 -12.62 5.80 -4.35
CA LEU A 121 -11.66 5.09 -3.49
C LEU A 121 -11.60 5.69 -2.09
N ILE A 122 -11.58 7.02 -1.98
CA ILE A 122 -11.62 7.71 -0.68
C ILE A 122 -12.93 7.42 0.06
N LEU A 123 -14.06 7.37 -0.66
CA LEU A 123 -15.35 7.05 -0.05
C LEU A 123 -15.41 5.60 0.47
N ALA A 124 -14.79 4.67 -0.25
CA ALA A 124 -14.76 3.26 0.13
C ALA A 124 -13.77 2.97 1.26
N HIS A 125 -12.60 3.62 1.25
CA HIS A 125 -11.50 3.37 2.17
C HIS A 125 -10.94 4.69 2.74
N PRO A 126 -11.66 5.36 3.66
CA PRO A 126 -11.25 6.65 4.22
C PRO A 126 -9.97 6.55 5.07
N ASP A 127 -9.75 5.39 5.70
CA ASP A 127 -8.64 5.17 6.63
C ASP A 127 -7.30 4.88 5.91
N ALA A 128 -7.32 4.70 4.59
CA ALA A 128 -6.12 4.39 3.80
C ALA A 128 -5.22 5.62 3.53
N GLY A 129 -5.68 6.84 3.83
CA GLY A 129 -4.89 8.07 3.61
C GLY A 129 -4.64 8.41 2.13
N LEU A 130 -5.48 7.90 1.22
CA LEU A 130 -5.31 8.11 -0.22
C LEU A 130 -5.49 9.60 -0.58
N THR A 131 -4.44 10.20 -1.15
CA THR A 131 -4.39 11.61 -1.55
C THR A 131 -4.33 11.78 -3.07
N LYS A 132 -3.65 10.88 -3.77
CA LYS A 132 -3.47 10.96 -5.23
C LYS A 132 -3.36 9.59 -5.87
N ILE A 133 -3.82 9.47 -7.12
CA ILE A 133 -3.60 8.30 -7.97
C ILE A 133 -2.77 8.72 -9.18
N THR A 134 -1.78 7.92 -9.54
CA THR A 134 -0.94 8.13 -10.72
C THR A 134 -0.96 6.88 -11.58
N PHE A 135 -1.33 7.03 -12.85
CA PHE A 135 -1.32 5.96 -13.83
C PHE A 135 -0.03 6.03 -14.65
N VAL A 136 0.66 4.90 -14.77
CA VAL A 136 1.92 4.77 -15.51
C VAL A 136 1.71 3.78 -16.66
N GLY A 137 2.21 4.09 -17.85
CA GLY A 137 2.17 3.18 -19.00
C GLY A 137 3.09 1.96 -18.82
N PRO A 138 2.99 0.95 -19.70
CA PRO A 138 3.71 -0.32 -19.54
C PRO A 138 5.23 -0.19 -19.68
N ASN A 139 5.70 0.77 -20.50
CA ASN A 139 7.10 1.01 -20.76
C ASN A 139 7.38 2.52 -20.66
N THR A 140 7.89 2.96 -19.50
CA THR A 140 8.32 4.34 -19.33
C THR A 140 9.80 4.43 -19.70
N PRO A 141 10.18 5.00 -20.86
CA PRO A 141 11.57 5.08 -21.25
C PRO A 141 12.34 5.97 -20.26
N SER A 142 13.27 5.37 -19.51
CA SER A 142 14.19 6.11 -18.65
C SER A 142 15.46 6.43 -19.42
N TRP A 143 15.71 7.71 -19.71
CA TRP A 143 16.94 8.14 -20.40
C TRP A 143 18.16 8.31 -19.47
N LYS A 144 18.01 7.93 -18.19
CA LYS A 144 19.10 7.92 -17.21
C LYS A 144 19.91 6.65 -17.39
N HIS A 145 21.03 6.75 -18.10
CA HIS A 145 21.96 5.64 -18.28
C HIS A 145 23.23 5.86 -17.44
N GLY A 146 23.42 5.02 -16.43
CA GLY A 146 24.66 4.92 -15.65
C GLY A 146 24.86 5.99 -14.57
N PRO A 147 25.88 5.79 -13.70
CA PRO A 147 26.13 6.63 -12.52
C PRO A 147 26.71 8.02 -12.84
N ARG A 148 27.11 8.28 -14.10
CA ARG A 148 27.64 9.57 -14.57
C ARG A 148 26.72 10.21 -15.61
N ALA A 149 25.41 9.95 -15.50
CA ALA A 149 24.42 10.54 -16.39
C ALA A 149 24.38 12.05 -16.19
N ILE A 150 24.74 12.80 -17.23
CA ILE A 150 24.63 14.26 -17.26
C ILE A 150 23.16 14.62 -17.50
N PRO A 151 22.60 15.63 -16.82
CA PRO A 151 21.29 16.16 -17.16
C PRO A 151 21.28 16.69 -18.61
N GLY A 152 20.78 15.88 -19.55
CA GLY A 152 20.59 16.29 -20.94
C GLY A 152 19.35 17.18 -21.11
N ARG A 153 19.10 17.67 -22.34
CA ARG A 153 18.01 18.61 -22.71
C ARG A 153 16.56 18.05 -22.58
N GLY A 154 16.34 16.97 -21.83
CA GLY A 154 15.04 16.31 -21.68
C GLY A 154 14.53 15.68 -22.98
N VAL A 155 13.35 15.05 -22.91
CA VAL A 155 12.64 14.54 -24.09
C VAL A 155 12.20 15.74 -24.94
N ARG A 156 12.60 15.78 -26.21
CA ARG A 156 12.18 16.80 -27.16
C ARG A 156 11.01 16.26 -27.98
N ASP A 157 9.81 16.76 -27.68
CA ASP A 157 8.64 16.74 -28.56
C ASP A 157 8.26 15.39 -29.19
N THR A 158 8.19 14.30 -28.42
CA THR A 158 7.95 12.95 -29.00
C THR A 158 6.67 12.23 -28.58
N TYR A 159 5.65 12.93 -28.08
CA TYR A 159 4.32 12.32 -27.92
C TYR A 159 3.25 13.30 -28.39
N GLY A 160 2.99 13.26 -29.70
CA GLY A 160 1.69 13.59 -30.28
C GLY A 160 0.90 12.31 -30.50
#